data_AF-A0A972UJN7-F1
#
_entry.id   AF-A0A972UJN7-F1
#
_cell.length_a   1.000
_cell.length_b   1.000
_cell.length_c   1.000
_cell.angle_alpha   90.00
_cell.angle_beta   90.00
_cell.angle_gamma   90.00
#
_symmetry.space_group_name_H-M   'P 1'
#
loop_
_entity.id
_entity.type
_entity.pdbx_description
1 polymer ?
#
loop_
_entity_poly.entity_id
_entity_poly.type
_entity_poly.pdbx_seq_one_letter_code
_entity_poly.pdbx_strand_id
1 'polypeptide(L)'
;MTTYKLTENGVLRTADGAHIPSDSNNRHWQEYLEWLLEPGNVPDPADPPPALVVAPLDAEELYDMLVVKGVVAAGDRPRPRAVAGP
;
A
#
# COMPACT_ATOMS: atom_id res chain seq x y z
N MET A 1 -15.73 -17.06 8.30
CA MET A 1 -15.16 -16.54 7.04
C MET A 1 -16.33 -16.20 6.15
N THR A 2 -16.35 -15.01 5.57
CA THR A 2 -17.43 -14.59 4.66
C THR A 2 -17.21 -15.25 3.29
N THR A 3 -18.20 -15.19 2.40
CA THR A 3 -18.13 -15.81 1.06
C THR A 3 -17.16 -15.09 0.12
N TYR A 4 -16.91 -13.79 0.36
CA TYR A 4 -16.09 -12.93 -0.48
C TYR A 4 -15.19 -12.03 0.36
N LYS A 5 -14.00 -11.75 -0.16
CA LYS A 5 -13.05 -10.79 0.41
C LYS A 5 -12.75 -9.70 -0.61
N LEU A 6 -12.73 -8.43 -0.19
CA LEU A 6 -12.38 -7.32 -1.07
C LEU A 6 -10.92 -7.41 -1.54
N THR A 7 -10.66 -6.96 -2.75
CA THR A 7 -9.31 -6.82 -3.34
C THR A 7 -9.23 -5.47 -4.04
N GLU A 8 -8.04 -5.09 -4.54
CA GLU A 8 -7.84 -3.79 -5.19
C GLU A 8 -8.78 -3.55 -6.38
N ASN A 9 -9.07 -4.59 -7.18
CA ASN A 9 -9.83 -4.48 -8.43
C ASN A 9 -10.97 -5.52 -8.53
N GLY A 10 -11.61 -5.86 -7.41
CA GLY A 10 -12.69 -6.85 -7.38
C GLY A 10 -12.78 -7.59 -6.05
N VAL A 11 -13.16 -8.87 -6.09
CA VAL A 11 -13.26 -9.72 -4.89
C VAL A 11 -12.59 -11.07 -5.07
N LEU A 12 -12.14 -11.66 -3.97
CA LEU A 12 -11.70 -13.05 -3.88
C LEU A 12 -12.85 -13.89 -3.33
N ARG A 13 -13.28 -14.93 -4.04
CA ARG A 13 -14.25 -15.90 -3.53
C ARG A 13 -13.53 -16.88 -2.61
N THR A 14 -13.96 -16.97 -1.35
CA THR A 14 -13.24 -17.73 -0.31
C THR A 14 -13.42 -19.25 -0.45
N ALA A 15 -14.49 -19.70 -1.12
CA ALA A 15 -14.81 -21.12 -1.29
C ALA A 15 -13.80 -21.86 -2.18
N ASP A 16 -13.30 -21.20 -3.23
CA ASP A 16 -12.40 -21.80 -4.23
C ASP A 16 -11.16 -20.96 -4.51
N GLY A 17 -11.02 -19.80 -3.87
CA GLY A 17 -9.87 -18.89 -4.06
C GLY A 17 -9.88 -18.18 -5.42
N ALA A 18 -11.02 -18.14 -6.12
CA ALA A 18 -11.10 -17.48 -7.42
C ALA A 18 -11.08 -15.94 -7.26
N HIS A 19 -10.21 -15.27 -8.03
CA HIS A 19 -10.23 -13.80 -8.15
C HIS A 19 -11.28 -13.39 -9.18
N ILE A 20 -12.23 -12.56 -8.75
CA ILE A 20 -13.34 -12.06 -9.55
C ILE A 20 -13.10 -10.56 -9.78
N PRO A 21 -12.71 -10.15 -10.99
CA PRO A 21 -12.52 -8.74 -11.31
C PRO A 21 -13.85 -7.99 -11.27
N SER A 22 -13.80 -6.70 -10.93
CA SER A 22 -14.95 -5.79 -10.92
C SER A 22 -15.39 -5.38 -12.34
N ASP A 23 -15.78 -6.36 -13.15
CA ASP A 23 -16.22 -6.19 -14.54
C ASP A 23 -17.72 -6.50 -14.65
N SER A 24 -18.49 -5.57 -15.21
CA SER A 24 -19.94 -5.73 -15.39
C SER A 24 -20.32 -6.87 -16.34
N ASN A 25 -19.42 -7.28 -17.23
CA ASN A 25 -19.63 -8.44 -18.11
C ASN A 25 -19.26 -9.77 -17.45
N ASN A 26 -18.66 -9.75 -16.26
CA ASN A 26 -18.33 -10.96 -15.53
C ASN A 26 -19.54 -11.45 -14.72
N ARG A 27 -20.01 -12.66 -15.03
CA ARG A 27 -21.13 -13.29 -14.32
C ARG A 27 -20.87 -13.44 -12.82
N HIS A 28 -19.66 -13.79 -12.42
CA HIS A 28 -19.32 -13.94 -11.00
C HIS A 28 -19.30 -12.61 -10.26
N TRP A 29 -19.03 -11.51 -10.95
CA TRP A 29 -19.14 -10.18 -10.37
C TRP A 29 -20.61 -9.82 -10.11
N GLN A 30 -21.51 -10.13 -11.05
CA GLN A 30 -22.95 -9.94 -10.86
C GLN A 30 -23.49 -10.79 -9.70
N GLU A 31 -23.07 -12.06 -9.59
CA GLU A 31 -23.42 -12.94 -8.46
C GLU A 31 -22.95 -12.35 -7.10
N TYR A 32 -21.76 -11.75 -7.06
CA TYR A 32 -21.28 -11.05 -5.87
C TYR A 32 -22.14 -9.82 -5.52
N LEU A 33 -22.56 -9.04 -6.52
CA LEU A 33 -23.43 -7.87 -6.30
C LEU A 33 -24.80 -8.28 -5.77
N GLU A 34 -25.39 -9.36 -6.29
CA GLU A 34 -26.65 -9.91 -5.78
C GLU A 34 -26.50 -10.37 -4.33
N TRP A 35 -25.42 -11.09 -4.02
CA TRP A 35 -25.10 -11.50 -2.66
C TRP A 35 -24.98 -10.29 -1.70
N LEU A 36 -24.38 -9.18 -2.15
CA LEU A 36 -24.22 -7.97 -1.34
C LEU A 36 -25.56 -7.27 -1.02
N LEU A 37 -26.61 -7.49 -1.82
CA LEU A 37 -27.94 -6.91 -1.60
C LEU A 37 -28.75 -7.64 -0.53
N GLU A 38 -28.38 -8.87 -0.19
CA GLU A 38 -29.06 -9.62 0.86
C GLU A 38 -28.72 -9.04 2.26
N PRO A 39 -29.71 -8.93 3.16
CA PRO A 39 -29.50 -8.36 4.48
C PRO A 39 -28.55 -9.22 5.32
N GLY A 40 -27.48 -8.59 5.83
CA GLY A 40 -26.50 -9.24 6.70
C GLY A 40 -25.24 -9.75 5.98
N ASN A 41 -25.19 -9.65 4.65
CA ASN A 41 -24.00 -9.99 3.90
C ASN A 41 -22.99 -8.82 3.89
N VAL A 42 -21.78 -9.10 4.36
CA VAL A 42 -20.66 -8.15 4.41
C VAL A 42 -19.40 -8.91 4.00
N PRO A 43 -18.65 -8.47 2.97
CA PRO A 43 -17.42 -9.12 2.57
C PRO A 43 -16.30 -8.84 3.59
N ASP A 44 -15.31 -9.73 3.64
CA ASP A 44 -14.10 -9.49 4.41
C ASP A 44 -13.33 -8.29 3.80
N PRO A 45 -12.71 -7.43 4.62
CA PRO A 45 -11.93 -6.31 4.12
C PRO A 45 -10.71 -6.76 3.30
N ALA A 46 -10.26 -5.90 2.41
CA ALA A 46 -9.03 -6.13 1.66
C ALA A 46 -7.82 -6.16 2.60
N ASP A 47 -6.78 -6.90 2.22
CA ASP A 47 -5.53 -6.86 2.96
C ASP A 47 -4.94 -5.45 2.91
N PRO A 48 -4.36 -4.97 4.01
CA PRO A 48 -3.64 -3.70 3.97
C PRO A 48 -2.51 -3.80 2.95
N PRO A 49 -2.20 -2.69 2.24
CA PRO A 49 -1.06 -2.68 1.34
C PRO A 49 0.22 -3.04 2.13
N PRO A 50 1.19 -3.71 1.49
CA PRO A 50 2.44 -4.02 2.15
C PRO A 50 3.06 -2.73 2.69
N ALA A 51 3.49 -2.77 3.96
CA ALA A 51 4.16 -1.63 4.56
C ALA A 51 5.39 -1.27 3.70
N LEU A 52 5.46 -0.02 3.25
CA LEU A 52 6.65 0.48 2.59
C LEU A 52 7.80 0.41 3.59
N VAL A 53 8.81 -0.41 3.30
CA VAL A 53 10.07 -0.36 4.02
C VAL A 53 10.81 0.86 3.51
N VAL A 54 10.52 2.03 4.07
CA VAL A 54 11.34 3.22 3.87
C VAL A 54 12.59 3.00 4.72
N ALA A 55 13.67 2.53 4.08
CA ALA A 55 14.97 2.60 4.74
C ALA A 55 15.22 4.08 5.06
N PRO A 56 15.42 4.46 6.33
CA PRO A 56 15.82 5.81 6.64
C PRO A 56 17.18 6.01 5.98
N LEU A 57 17.23 6.85 4.95
CA LEU A 57 18.50 7.38 4.48
C LEU A 57 19.06 8.21 5.63
N ASP A 58 20.27 7.90 6.07
CA ASP A 58 20.92 8.75 7.03
C ASP A 58 21.26 10.11 6.41
N ALA A 59 21.67 11.06 7.25
CA ALA A 59 21.97 12.41 6.79
C ALA A 59 23.10 12.45 5.74
N GLU A 60 24.03 11.49 5.76
CA GLU A 60 25.13 11.41 4.79
C GLU A 60 24.64 10.87 3.45
N GLU A 61 23.81 9.83 3.44
CA GLU A 61 23.22 9.30 2.20
C GLU A 61 22.28 10.32 1.52
N LEU A 62 21.51 11.07 2.31
CA LEU A 62 20.70 12.18 1.79
C LEU A 62 21.58 13.29 1.21
N TYR A 63 22.67 13.65 1.90
CA TYR A 63 23.60 14.67 1.42
C TYR A 63 24.27 14.25 0.12
N ASP A 64 24.81 13.03 0.05
CA ASP A 64 25.44 12.49 -1.16
C ASP A 64 24.45 12.43 -2.33
N MET A 65 23.20 12.00 -2.09
CA MET A 65 22.16 12.03 -3.10
C MET A 65 21.86 13.45 -3.59
N LEU A 66 21.82 14.45 -2.70
CA LEU A 66 21.58 15.85 -3.04
C LEU A 66 22.75 16.46 -3.82
N VAL A 67 24.00 16.07 -3.51
CA VAL A 67 25.19 16.45 -4.27
C VAL A 67 25.17 15.85 -5.67
N VAL A 68 24.86 14.56 -5.80
CA VAL A 68 24.76 13.87 -7.10
C VAL A 68 23.65 14.48 -7.97
N LYS A 69 22.53 14.89 -7.36
CA LYS A 69 21.43 15.58 -8.05
C LYS A 69 21.68 17.07 -8.29
N GLY A 70 22.82 17.62 -7.84
CA GLY A 70 23.18 19.03 -8.02
C GLY A 70 22.31 20.01 -7.22
N VAL A 71 21.60 19.54 -6.20
CA VAL A 71 20.75 20.36 -5.33
C VAL A 71 21.60 21.11 -4.30
N VAL A 72 22.74 20.53 -3.90
CA VAL A 72 23.72 21.15 -3.01
C VAL A 72 25.13 20.96 -3.56
N ALA A 73 26.04 21.91 -3.28
CA ALA A 73 27.44 21.80 -3.66
C ALA A 73 28.17 20.85 -2.70
N ALA A 74 29.13 20.07 -3.20
CA ALA A 74 29.88 19.08 -2.41
C ALA A 74 30.61 19.66 -1.17
N GLY A 75 30.83 20.97 -1.11
CA GLY A 75 31.47 21.68 0.00
C GLY A 75 30.54 22.21 1.09
N ASP A 76 29.22 22.13 0.91
CA ASP A 76 28.22 22.73 1.81
C ASP A 76 27.71 21.77 2.89
N ARG A 77 28.56 20.83 3.36
CA ARG A 77 28.17 19.86 4.39
C ARG A 77 27.70 20.57 5.66
N PRO A 78 26.51 20.24 6.19
CA PRO A 78 26.07 20.76 7.47
C PRO A 78 26.99 20.21 8.57
N ARG A 79 27.62 21.08 9.36
CA ARG A 79 28.38 20.65 10.53
C ARG A 79 27.43 20.00 11.53
N PRO A 80 27.81 18.89 12.19
CA PRO A 80 26.98 18.32 13.24
C PRO A 80 26.71 19.38 14.30
N ARG A 81 25.44 19.67 14.56
CA ARG A 81 25.03 20.60 15.60
C ARG A 81 25.52 20.00 16.92
N ALA A 82 26.50 20.64 17.55
CA ALA A 82 26.94 20.26 18.88
C ALA A 82 25.71 20.28 19.81
N VAL A 83 25.25 19.09 20.21
CA VAL A 83 24.33 18.96 21.32
C VAL A 83 25.12 19.34 22.56
N ALA A 84 24.93 20.58 23.03
CA ALA A 84 25.42 20.98 24.33
C ALA A 84 24.76 20.06 25.37
N GLY A 85 25.57 19.18 25.96
CA GLY A 85 25.17 18.36 27.12
C GLY A 85 24.89 19.25 28.34
N PRO A 86 24.19 18.68 29.35
CA PRO A 86 23.50 19.42 30.41
C PRO A 86 24.39 20.32 31.27
#